data_AF-A0A661YZG0-F1
#
_entry.id   AF-A0A661YZG0-F1
#
_cell.length_a   1.000
_cell.length_b   1.000
_cell.length_c   1.000
_cell.angle_alpha   90.00
_cell.angle_beta   90.00
_cell.angle_gamma   90.00
#
_symmetry.space_group_name_H-M   'P 1'
#
loop_
_entity.id
_entity.type
_entity.pdbx_description
1 polymer ?
#
loop_
_entity_poly.entity_id
_entity_poly.type
_entity_poly.pdbx_seq_one_letter_code
_entity_poly.pdbx_strand_id
1 'polypeptide(L)' 'FTTNIIEINQPLEKNYDELDSFGIYIVTKGSFILKGNHGSMDLGIGDTVLLPAITQKVELHPLPEATILEVYIKL' A
#
# COMPACT_ATOMS: atom_id res chain seq x y z
N PHE A 1 -11.73 -10.85 -6.01
CA PHE A 1 -10.95 -9.71 -5.50
C PHE A 1 -11.46 -9.36 -4.12
N THR A 2 -10.55 -9.10 -3.19
CA THR A 2 -10.84 -8.61 -1.83
C THR A 2 -10.37 -7.17 -1.74
N THR A 3 -11.16 -6.33 -1.07
CA THR A 3 -10.87 -4.91 -0.91
C THR A 3 -10.84 -4.55 0.58
N ASN A 4 -9.80 -3.82 0.99
CA ASN A 4 -9.64 -3.29 2.33
C ASN A 4 -9.43 -1.76 2.25
N ILE A 5 -9.95 -1.04 3.23
CA ILE A 5 -9.60 0.37 3.43
C ILE A 5 -8.52 0.42 4.49
N ILE A 6 -7.44 1.13 4.19
CA ILE A 6 -6.33 1.40 5.11
C ILE A 6 -6.33 2.90 5.37
N GLU A 7 -6.53 3.29 6.62
CA GLU A 7 -6.37 4.67 7.09
C GLU A 7 -5.10 4.77 7.92
N ILE A 8 -4.23 5.69 7.55
CA ILE A 8 -2.94 5.91 8.23
C ILE A 8 -2.79 7.37 8.61
N ASN A 9 -2.42 7.61 9.85
CA ASN A 9 -1.96 8.89 10.40
C ASN A 9 -0.63 8.74 11.19
N GLN A 10 -0.10 7.53 11.22
CA GLN A 10 1.21 7.15 11.74
C GLN A 10 1.82 6.10 10.81
N PRO A 11 3.15 5.93 10.80
CA PRO A 11 3.80 4.90 9.99
C PRO A 11 3.21 3.51 10.24
N LEU A 12 2.91 2.79 9.17
CA LEU A 12 2.34 1.44 9.21
C LEU A 12 3.20 0.49 8.37
N GLU A 13 3.56 -0.64 8.96
CA GLU A 13 4.23 -1.73 8.27
C GLU A 13 3.22 -2.81 7.87
N LYS A 14 3.31 -3.31 6.64
CA LYS A 14 2.46 -4.38 6.11
C LYS A 14 3.36 -5.52 5.61
N ASN A 15 3.11 -6.73 6.12
CA ASN A 15 3.76 -7.96 5.68
C ASN A 15 2.86 -8.68 4.65
N TYR A 16 3.46 -9.08 3.53
CA TYR A 16 2.87 -9.74 2.38
C TYR A 16 3.50 -11.11 2.07
N ASP A 17 4.36 -11.65 2.94
CA ASP A 17 5.04 -12.94 2.76
C ASP A 17 4.07 -14.11 2.49
N GLU A 18 2.86 -14.06 3.07
CA GLU A 18 1.83 -15.10 2.91
C GLU A 18 0.93 -14.87 1.68
N LEU A 19 1.09 -13.76 0.96
CA LEU A 19 0.27 -13.40 -0.19
C LEU A 19 0.93 -13.85 -1.50
N ASP A 20 0.53 -15.01 -2.04
CA ASP A 20 0.98 -15.50 -3.36
C ASP A 20 0.22 -14.85 -4.52
N SER A 21 -0.03 -13.54 -4.44
CA SER A 21 -0.69 -12.77 -5.49
C SER A 21 -0.25 -11.31 -5.47
N PHE A 22 -0.68 -10.53 -6.47
CA PHE A 22 -0.40 -9.09 -6.49
C PHE A 22 -1.40 -8.32 -5.63
N GLY A 23 -0.92 -7.23 -5.04
CA GLY A 23 -1.75 -6.20 -4.41
C GLY A 23 -1.81 -4.94 -5.29
N ILE A 24 -2.89 -4.19 -5.17
CA ILE A 24 -3.03 -2.86 -5.75
C ILE A 24 -3.40 -1.91 -4.62
N TYR A 25 -2.68 -0.79 -4.54
CA TYR A 25 -3.06 0.33 -3.69
C TYR A 25 -3.55 1.46 -4.57
N ILE A 26 -4.69 2.04 -4.20
CA ILE A 26 -5.24 3.25 -4.79
C ILE A 26 -5.38 4.29 -3.68
N VAL A 27 -4.76 5.44 -3.82
CA VAL A 27 -4.85 6.50 -2.80
C VAL A 27 -6.15 7.27 -3.02
N THR A 28 -7.07 7.19 -2.06
CA THR A 28 -8.39 7.82 -2.14
C THR A 28 -8.46 9.14 -1.38
N LYS A 29 -7.51 9.39 -0.47
CA LYS A 29 -7.37 10.66 0.26
C LYS A 29 -5.92 10.85 0.73
N GLY A 30 -5.47 12.10 0.77
CA GLY A 30 -4.19 12.48 1.37
C GLY A 30 -2.98 12.04 0.54
N SER A 31 -1.85 11.86 1.23
CA SER A 31 -0.58 11.44 0.63
C SER A 31 0.29 10.70 1.63
N PHE A 32 1.17 9.83 1.14
CA PHE A 32 2.13 9.09 1.95
C PHE A 32 3.36 8.70 1.13
N ILE A 33 4.43 8.32 1.81
CA ILE A 33 5.62 7.71 1.21
C ILE A 33 5.50 6.19 1.38
N LEU A 34 5.44 5.47 0.27
CA LEU A 34 5.58 4.02 0.24
C LEU A 34 7.05 3.65 0.17
N LYS A 35 7.55 2.88 1.14
CA LYS A 35 8.87 2.25 1.08
C LYS A 35 8.71 0.76 0.87
N GLY A 36 9.36 0.23 -0.15
CA GLY A 36 9.41 -1.20 -0.42
C GLY A 36 10.83 -1.67 -0.70
N ASN A 37 10.96 -2.92 -1.14
CA ASN A 37 12.26 -3.58 -1.37
C ASN A 37 13.16 -2.85 -2.39
N HIS A 38 12.57 -2.07 -3.31
CA HIS A 38 13.29 -1.41 -4.41
C HIS A 38 13.43 0.11 -4.25
N GLY A 39 13.06 0.66 -3.10
CA GLY A 39 13.17 2.09 -2.82
C GLY A 39 11.89 2.69 -2.27
N SER A 40 11.79 4.01 -2.37
CA SER A 40 10.67 4.80 -1.88
C SER A 40 10.00 5.58 -2.99
N MET A 41 8.70 5.79 -2.85
CA MET A 41 7.89 6.53 -3.80
C MET A 41 6.83 7.34 -3.06
N ASP A 42 6.68 8.60 -3.45
CA ASP A 42 5.68 9.51 -2.92
C ASP A 42 4.38 9.29 -3.68
N LEU A 43 3.30 9.09 -2.94
CA LEU A 43 1.98 8.80 -3.48
C LEU A 43 0.95 9.78 -2.93
N GLY A 44 0.14 10.34 -3.82
CA GLY A 44 -0.96 11.23 -3.50
C GLY A 44 -2.30 10.72 -4.05
N ILE A 45 -3.38 11.43 -3.70
CA ILE A 45 -4.73 11.10 -4.15
C ILE A 45 -4.81 10.86 -5.67
N GLY A 46 -5.42 9.75 -6.07
CA GLY A 46 -5.55 9.32 -7.46
C GLY A 46 -4.40 8.43 -7.94
N ASP A 47 -3.26 8.41 -7.25
CA ASP A 47 -2.17 7.51 -7.62
C ASP A 47 -2.55 6.05 -7.34
N THR A 48 -2.03 5.17 -8.20
CA THR A 48 -2.21 3.73 -8.09
C THR A 48 -0.86 3.04 -8.21
N VAL A 49 -0.58 2.11 -7.29
CA VAL A 49 0.64 1.29 -7.33
C VAL A 49 0.28 -0.18 -7.30
N LEU A 50 0.97 -0.95 -8.15
CA LEU A 50 0.96 -2.41 -8.13
C LEU A 50 2.06 -2.89 -7.19
N LEU A 51 1.69 -3.74 -6.24
CA LEU A 51 2.61 -4.52 -5.42
C LEU A 51 2.76 -5.90 -6.08
N PRO A 52 3.90 -6.23 -6.69
CA PRO A 52 4.13 -7.56 -7.26
C PRO A 52 4.06 -8.65 -6.20
N ALA A 53 3.74 -9.89 -6.59
CA ALA A 53 3.70 -11.04 -5.68
C ALA A 53 5.05 -11.35 -4.98
N ILE A 54 6.16 -10.84 -5.51
CA ILE A 54 7.49 -10.93 -4.87
C ILE A 54 7.68 -9.91 -3.74
N THR A 55 6.70 -9.03 -3.48
CA THR A 55 6.77 -8.02 -2.42
C THR A 55 6.54 -8.69 -1.07
N GLN A 56 7.54 -8.64 -0.20
CA GLN A 56 7.47 -9.25 1.14
C GLN A 56 6.94 -8.27 2.18
N LYS A 57 7.38 -7.02 2.10
CA LYS A 57 7.07 -6.01 3.10
C LYS A 57 7.08 -4.62 2.47
N VAL A 58 6.20 -3.78 2.99
CA VAL A 58 6.17 -2.36 2.70
C VAL A 58 5.94 -1.55 3.97
N GLU A 59 6.40 -0.30 3.95
CA GLU A 59 6.11 0.69 4.98
C GLU A 59 5.36 1.87 4.36
N LEU A 60 4.30 2.31 5.02
CA LEU A 60 3.49 3.45 4.62
C LEU A 60 3.74 4.58 5.61
N HIS A 61 4.34 5.67 5.16
CA HIS A 61 4.67 6.83 5.99
C HIS A 61 3.75 8.01 5.62
N PRO A 62 2.68 8.30 6.38
CA PRO A 62 1.68 9.28 6.00
C PRO A 62 2.20 10.73 6.07
N LEU A 63 1.62 11.60 5.24
CA LEU A 63 1.96 13.02 5.12
C LEU A 63 0.70 13.91 5.07
N PRO A 64 0.10 14.32 6.22
CA PRO A 64 0.21 13.74 7.56
C PRO A 64 -0.72 12.54 7.78
N GLU A 65 -1.71 12.35 6.90
CA GLU A 65 -2.64 11.22 6.88
C GLU A 65 -2.95 10.81 5.43
N ALA A 66 -3.35 9.55 5.23
CA ALA A 66 -3.81 9.05 3.95
C ALA A 66 -4.86 7.95 4.12
N THR A 67 -5.73 7.81 3.11
CA THR A 67 -6.64 6.68 2.95
C THR A 67 -6.27 5.94 1.68
N ILE A 68 -6.03 4.63 1.80
CA ILE A 68 -5.66 3.74 0.70
C ILE A 68 -6.75 2.67 0.55
N LEU A 69 -7.22 2.46 -0.67
CA LEU A 69 -7.97 1.26 -1.03
C LEU A 69 -6.98 0.18 -1.47
N GLU A 70 -6.83 -0.84 -0.65
CA GLU A 70 -6.04 -2.03 -0.92
C GLU A 70 -6.91 -3.07 -1.62
N VAL A 71 -6.46 -3.60 -2.75
CA VAL A 71 -7.16 -4.64 -3.52
C VAL A 71 -6.19 -5.80 -3.78
N TYR A 72 -6.60 -7.03 -3.51
CA TYR A 72 -5.77 -8.22 -3.72
C TYR A 72 -6.62 -9.47 -4.01
N ILE A 73 -5.95 -10.57 -4.36
CA ILE A 73 -6.58 -11.89 -4.52
C ILE A 73 -6.32 -12.70 -3.25
N LYS A 74 -7.39 -13.20 -2.63
CA LYS A 74 -7.29 -14.15 -1.53
C LYS A 74 -7.39 -15.56 -2.11
N LEU A 75 -6.30 -16.32 -2.05
CA LEU A 75 -6.24 -17.73 -2.45
C LEU A 75 -6.67 -18.63 -1.28
#